data_AF-A0A0G1E757-F1
#
_entry.id   AF-A0A0G1E757-F1
#
_cell.length_a   1.000
_cell.length_b   1.000
_cell.length_c   1.000
_cell.angle_alpha   90.00
_cell.angle_beta   90.00
_cell.angle_gamma   90.00
#
_symmetry.space_group_name_H-M   'P 1'
#
loop_
_entity.id
_entity.type
_entity.pdbx_description
1 polymer ?
#
loop_
_entity_poly.entity_id
_entity_poly.type
_entity_poly.pdbx_seq_one_letter_code
_entity_poly.pdbx_strand_id
1 'polypeptide(L)'
;MNAKYILTSTLIGTSVLFSSVAPAVAQSPKLNSKQEERAGKRCELVNGRIDARIAKFNGKKDNVVSKQRKIKERLTKLADRLEQKGYDVSKVRSDLEILDEMVKTADLDYVAFIKELDETKQFDCGNAQGSFREALEQSKTALAKFRDDVKAVREFIKNTLRPDLKALKGQNPGSTTTE
;
A
#
# COMPACT_ATOMS: atom_id res chain seq x y z
N MET A 1 -31.53 -9.82 -18.49
CA MET A 1 -31.98 -8.79 -19.46
C MET A 1 -31.12 -7.57 -19.18
N ASN A 2 -30.17 -7.08 -19.98
CA ASN A 2 -29.91 -7.10 -21.43
C ASN A 2 -28.38 -7.08 -21.61
N ALA A 3 -27.75 -8.05 -22.30
CA ALA A 3 -27.56 -8.12 -23.76
C ALA A 3 -26.81 -6.90 -24.35
N LYS A 4 -25.56 -7.13 -24.77
CA LYS A 4 -25.07 -6.89 -26.15
C LYS A 4 -23.60 -7.32 -26.28
N TYR A 5 -23.41 -8.52 -26.84
CA TYR A 5 -22.19 -8.97 -27.50
C TYR A 5 -22.04 -8.21 -28.83
N ILE A 6 -20.82 -7.79 -29.16
CA ILE A 6 -20.47 -7.38 -30.53
C ILE A 6 -19.34 -8.28 -31.01
N LEU A 7 -19.69 -9.09 -32.01
CA LEU A 7 -18.90 -10.00 -32.82
C LEU A 7 -18.71 -9.33 -34.18
N THR A 8 -17.47 -9.10 -34.63
CA THR A 8 -17.07 -8.90 -36.04
C THR A 8 -15.55 -9.09 -36.10
N SER A 9 -15.00 -10.22 -36.55
CA SER A 9 -14.81 -10.67 -37.95
C SER A 9 -14.03 -9.68 -38.81
N THR A 10 -12.78 -10.03 -39.16
CA THR A 10 -12.32 -10.16 -40.57
C THR A 10 -10.95 -10.83 -40.66
N LEU A 11 -10.94 -11.98 -41.34
CA LEU A 11 -9.81 -12.54 -42.12
C LEU A 11 -9.40 -11.56 -43.22
N ILE A 12 -8.13 -11.59 -43.66
CA ILE A 12 -7.65 -11.76 -45.06
C ILE A 12 -6.16 -11.40 -45.16
N GLY A 13 -5.39 -12.27 -45.83
CA GLY A 13 -4.24 -11.95 -46.69
C GLY A 13 -2.94 -11.52 -45.98
N THR A 14 -1.74 -11.91 -46.37
CA THR A 14 -1.26 -12.53 -47.60
C THR A 14 0.16 -12.98 -47.29
N SER A 15 0.49 -14.25 -47.53
CA SER A 15 1.83 -14.79 -47.37
C SER A 15 2.74 -14.29 -48.49
N VAL A 16 3.77 -13.51 -48.15
CA VAL A 16 4.89 -13.22 -49.05
C VAL A 16 6.13 -13.88 -48.48
N LEU A 17 6.55 -14.98 -49.11
CA LEU A 17 7.81 -15.67 -48.84
C LEU A 17 8.94 -14.89 -49.50
N PHE A 18 9.63 -14.05 -48.72
CA PHE A 18 10.94 -13.51 -49.10
C PHE A 18 12.03 -14.46 -48.55
N SER A 19 12.59 -15.28 -49.43
CA SER A 19 13.79 -16.07 -49.16
C SER A 19 15.03 -15.22 -49.43
N SER A 20 15.46 -14.44 -48.44
CA SER A 20 16.76 -13.77 -48.46
C SER A 20 17.81 -14.67 -47.80
N VAL A 21 18.73 -15.19 -48.61
CA VAL A 21 19.91 -15.94 -48.13
C VAL A 21 20.89 -14.93 -47.53
N ALA A 22 20.99 -14.90 -46.20
CA ALA A 22 22.00 -14.11 -45.50
C ALA A 22 23.32 -14.90 -45.36
N PRO A 23 24.49 -14.26 -45.57
CA PRO A 23 25.78 -14.87 -45.29
C PRO A 23 25.93 -15.11 -43.77
N ALA A 24 26.30 -16.33 -43.40
CA ALA A 24 26.60 -16.70 -42.02
C ALA A 24 27.86 -15.96 -41.55
N VAL A 25 27.66 -14.82 -40.89
CA VAL A 25 28.71 -14.14 -40.12
C VAL A 25 28.91 -14.94 -38.83
N ALA A 26 29.98 -15.72 -38.77
CA ALA A 26 30.41 -16.42 -37.56
C ALA A 26 30.78 -15.38 -36.48
N GLN A 27 29.84 -15.08 -35.58
CA GLN A 27 30.08 -14.25 -34.41
C GLN A 27 30.82 -15.05 -33.34
N SER A 28 32.02 -14.59 -33.00
CA SER A 28 32.88 -15.15 -31.95
C SER A 28 32.18 -15.13 -30.57
N PRO A 29 31.99 -16.29 -29.90
CA PRO A 29 31.13 -16.43 -28.70
C PRO A 29 31.73 -15.91 -27.38
N LYS A 30 32.79 -15.08 -27.40
CA LYS A 30 33.55 -14.72 -26.17
C LYS A 30 33.25 -13.34 -25.57
N LEU A 31 32.44 -12.50 -26.22
CA LEU A 31 32.04 -11.18 -25.67
C LEU A 31 30.76 -11.23 -24.81
N ASN A 32 29.92 -12.26 -24.97
CA ASN A 32 28.62 -12.35 -24.29
C ASN A 32 28.73 -12.64 -22.79
N SER A 33 29.63 -13.54 -22.38
CA SER A 33 29.68 -14.02 -20.99
C SER A 33 30.05 -12.93 -19.97
N LYS A 34 30.95 -12.00 -20.31
CA LYS A 34 31.31 -10.87 -19.44
C LYS A 34 30.20 -9.81 -19.34
N GLN A 35 29.42 -9.62 -20.41
CA GLN A 35 28.30 -8.68 -20.42
C GLN A 35 27.13 -9.24 -19.62
N GLU A 36 26.83 -10.54 -19.79
CA GLU A 36 25.84 -11.28 -19.00
C GLU A 36 26.20 -11.29 -17.51
N GLU A 37 27.46 -11.55 -17.15
CA GLU A 37 27.93 -11.50 -15.76
C GLU A 37 27.77 -10.10 -15.14
N ARG A 38 28.08 -9.05 -15.89
CA ARG A 38 27.89 -7.65 -15.43
C ARG A 38 26.41 -7.31 -15.27
N ALA A 39 25.56 -7.78 -16.18
CA ALA A 39 24.11 -7.60 -16.08
C ALA A 39 23.55 -8.31 -14.84
N GLY A 40 23.95 -9.57 -14.61
CA GLY A 40 23.59 -10.33 -13.41
C GLY A 40 24.01 -9.63 -12.11
N LYS A 41 25.25 -9.17 -12.01
CA LYS A 41 25.73 -8.41 -10.83
C LYS A 41 24.95 -7.12 -10.59
N ARG A 42 24.55 -6.42 -11.66
CA ARG A 42 23.72 -5.21 -11.54
C ARG A 42 22.33 -5.57 -11.01
N CYS A 43 21.71 -6.63 -11.52
CA CYS A 43 20.43 -7.13 -11.04
C CYS A 43 20.45 -7.45 -9.55
N GLU A 44 21.42 -8.25 -9.11
CA GLU A 44 21.57 -8.63 -7.70
C GLU A 44 21.69 -7.38 -6.81
N LEU A 45 22.46 -6.39 -7.27
CA LEU A 45 22.66 -5.14 -6.53
C LEU A 45 21.38 -4.29 -6.47
N VAL A 46 20.58 -4.24 -7.53
CA VAL A 46 19.30 -3.50 -7.49
C VAL A 46 18.26 -4.24 -6.65
N ASN A 47 18.12 -5.56 -6.83
CA ASN A 47 17.24 -6.38 -5.99
C ASN A 47 17.59 -6.27 -4.51
N GLY A 48 18.89 -6.32 -4.16
CA GLY A 48 19.34 -6.12 -2.79
C GLY A 48 19.03 -4.72 -2.23
N ARG A 49 19.01 -3.68 -3.08
CA ARG A 49 18.57 -2.33 -2.69
C ARG A 49 17.05 -2.27 -2.45
N ILE A 50 16.27 -2.94 -3.30
CA ILE A 50 14.81 -3.07 -3.14
C ILE A 50 14.51 -3.78 -1.81
N ASP A 51 15.18 -4.90 -1.52
CA ASP A 51 15.04 -5.65 -0.27
C ASP A 51 15.36 -4.79 0.96
N ALA A 52 16.51 -4.10 0.93
CA ALA A 52 16.90 -3.19 2.01
C ALA A 52 15.86 -2.07 2.21
N ARG A 53 15.23 -1.61 1.12
CA ARG A 53 14.18 -0.59 1.18
C ARG A 53 12.88 -1.13 1.78
N ILE A 54 12.44 -2.32 1.36
CA ILE A 54 11.27 -3.02 1.91
C ILE A 54 11.48 -3.26 3.42
N ALA A 55 12.62 -3.79 3.83
CA ALA A 55 12.95 -4.02 5.23
C ALA A 55 12.87 -2.73 6.07
N LYS A 56 13.41 -1.62 5.53
CA LYS A 56 13.33 -0.30 6.18
C LYS A 56 11.90 0.20 6.32
N PHE A 57 11.04 -0.05 5.33
CA PHE A 57 9.62 0.31 5.41
C PHE A 57 8.87 -0.56 6.42
N ASN A 58 9.12 -1.87 6.44
CA ASN A 58 8.48 -2.79 7.39
C ASN A 58 8.76 -2.37 8.84
N GLY A 59 10.03 -2.10 9.17
CA GLY A 59 10.38 -1.60 10.51
C GLY A 59 9.72 -0.25 10.88
N LYS A 60 9.41 0.60 9.90
CA LYS A 60 8.68 1.86 10.14
C LYS A 60 7.17 1.67 10.24
N LYS A 61 6.59 0.78 9.43
CA LYS A 61 5.16 0.45 9.43
C LYS A 61 4.74 -0.10 10.78
N ASP A 62 5.51 -1.04 11.33
CA ASP A 62 5.24 -1.61 12.64
C ASP A 62 5.15 -0.53 13.71
N ASN A 63 6.00 0.50 13.64
CA ASN A 63 5.95 1.63 14.55
C ASN A 63 4.71 2.51 14.38
N VAL A 64 4.19 2.70 13.17
CA VAL A 64 3.03 3.57 12.92
C VAL A 64 1.72 2.85 13.23
N VAL A 65 1.52 1.67 12.67
CA VAL A 65 0.27 0.89 12.83
C VAL A 65 0.12 0.42 14.27
N SER A 66 1.20 -0.04 14.93
CA SER A 66 1.11 -0.43 16.35
C SER A 66 0.75 0.74 17.26
N LYS A 67 1.24 1.96 16.96
CA LYS A 67 0.87 3.16 17.73
C LYS A 67 -0.62 3.48 17.56
N GLN A 68 -1.15 3.40 16.35
CA GLN A 68 -2.58 3.64 16.10
C GLN A 68 -3.46 2.59 16.79
N ARG A 69 -3.10 1.30 16.72
CA ARG A 69 -3.79 0.22 17.45
C ARG A 69 -3.77 0.45 18.96
N LYS A 70 -2.61 0.79 19.54
CA LYS A 70 -2.48 1.13 20.97
C LYS A 70 -3.32 2.35 21.37
N ILE A 71 -3.43 3.34 20.49
CA ILE A 71 -4.30 4.51 20.72
C ILE A 71 -5.75 4.05 20.78
N LYS A 72 -6.24 3.31 19.78
CA LYS A 72 -7.61 2.76 19.77
C LYS A 72 -7.91 1.94 21.03
N GLU A 73 -7.01 1.04 21.42
CA GLU A 73 -7.19 0.20 22.61
C GLU A 73 -7.33 1.04 23.89
N ARG A 74 -6.45 2.03 24.08
CA ARG A 74 -6.51 2.93 25.25
C ARG A 74 -7.80 3.74 25.30
N LEU A 75 -8.28 4.18 24.14
CA LEU A 75 -9.51 4.96 24.01
C LEU A 75 -10.75 4.10 24.25
N THR A 76 -10.73 2.85 23.77
CA THR A 76 -11.78 1.86 24.05
C THR A 76 -11.89 1.62 25.56
N LYS A 77 -10.77 1.33 26.22
CA LYS A 77 -10.73 1.17 27.70
C LYS A 77 -11.13 2.43 28.46
N LEU A 78 -10.96 3.61 27.87
CA LEU A 78 -11.44 4.86 28.45
C LEU A 78 -12.95 4.98 28.32
N ALA A 79 -13.49 4.71 27.13
CA ALA A 79 -14.93 4.70 26.89
C ALA A 79 -15.64 3.68 27.80
N ASP A 80 -15.10 2.46 27.95
CA ASP A 80 -15.63 1.43 28.87
C ASP A 80 -15.75 1.97 30.31
N ARG A 81 -14.69 2.64 30.80
CA ARG A 81 -14.67 3.20 32.16
C ARG A 81 -15.59 4.41 32.34
N LEU A 82 -15.83 5.18 31.28
CA LEU A 82 -16.75 6.32 31.31
C LEU A 82 -18.20 5.84 31.27
N GLU A 83 -18.50 4.84 30.44
CA GLU A 83 -19.79 4.18 30.38
C GLU A 83 -20.19 3.57 31.74
N GLN A 84 -19.25 2.87 32.39
CA GLN A 84 -19.45 2.35 33.76
C GLN A 84 -19.75 3.45 34.80
N LYS A 85 -19.36 4.70 34.53
CA LYS A 85 -19.64 5.87 35.37
C LYS A 85 -20.92 6.62 34.93
N GLY A 86 -21.68 6.07 34.00
CA GLY A 86 -22.93 6.64 33.51
C GLY A 86 -22.77 7.72 32.44
N TYR A 87 -21.57 7.92 31.87
CA TYR A 87 -21.41 8.82 30.73
C TYR A 87 -22.00 8.18 29.47
N ASP A 88 -22.69 8.98 28.66
CA ASP A 88 -23.09 8.57 27.31
C ASP A 88 -21.87 8.67 26.38
N VAL A 89 -21.32 7.50 26.05
CA VAL A 89 -20.14 7.34 25.17
C VAL A 89 -20.53 6.94 23.74
N SER A 90 -21.82 6.95 23.38
CA SER A 90 -22.31 6.47 22.07
C SER A 90 -21.55 7.07 20.89
N LYS A 91 -21.34 8.39 20.88
CA LYS A 91 -20.58 9.08 19.84
C LYS A 91 -19.12 8.59 19.78
N VAL A 92 -18.45 8.48 20.93
CA VAL A 92 -17.07 8.01 21.01
C VAL A 92 -16.93 6.57 20.52
N ARG A 93 -17.93 5.71 20.77
CA ARG A 93 -17.96 4.33 20.25
C ARG A 93 -18.03 4.30 18.73
N SER A 94 -18.95 5.07 18.15
CA SER A 94 -19.06 5.20 16.70
C SER A 94 -17.77 5.73 16.07
N ASP A 95 -17.17 6.78 16.66
CA ASP A 95 -15.91 7.31 16.16
C ASP A 95 -14.74 6.31 16.31
N LEU A 96 -14.76 5.42 17.30
CA LEU A 96 -13.77 4.34 17.44
C LEU A 96 -13.89 3.23 16.40
N GLU A 97 -15.09 2.98 15.88
CA GLU A 97 -15.33 2.06 14.75
C GLU A 97 -14.78 2.68 13.46
N ILE A 98 -15.08 3.95 13.20
CA ILE A 98 -14.53 4.69 12.05
C ILE A 98 -12.99 4.69 12.10
N LEU A 99 -12.41 4.95 13.28
CA LEU A 99 -10.96 4.91 13.46
C LEU A 99 -10.38 3.52 13.13
N ASP A 100 -11.08 2.44 13.48
CA ASP A 100 -10.63 1.08 13.17
C ASP A 100 -10.61 0.80 11.67
N GLU A 101 -11.66 1.21 10.97
CA GLU A 101 -11.75 1.09 9.51
C GLU A 101 -10.63 1.87 8.82
N MET A 102 -10.40 3.12 9.22
CA MET A 102 -9.30 3.93 8.66
C MET A 102 -7.93 3.28 8.90
N VAL A 103 -7.70 2.68 10.07
CA VAL A 103 -6.44 1.97 10.36
C VAL A 103 -6.30 0.70 9.52
N LYS A 104 -7.40 -0.03 9.28
CA LYS A 104 -7.42 -1.20 8.38
C LYS A 104 -7.12 -0.80 6.94
N THR A 105 -7.71 0.28 6.44
CA THR A 105 -7.44 0.79 5.08
C THR A 105 -5.97 1.17 4.92
N ALA A 106 -5.41 1.92 5.88
CA ALA A 106 -3.98 2.25 5.88
C ALA A 106 -3.09 0.99 5.88
N ASP A 107 -3.50 -0.07 6.59
CA ASP A 107 -2.78 -1.34 6.62
C ASP A 107 -2.79 -2.04 5.25
N LEU A 108 -3.94 -2.05 4.58
CA LEU A 108 -4.11 -2.63 3.24
C LEU A 108 -3.33 -1.86 2.17
N ASP A 109 -3.38 -0.53 2.18
CA ASP A 109 -2.63 0.30 1.24
C ASP A 109 -1.11 0.15 1.42
N TYR A 110 -0.66 -0.10 2.65
CA TYR A 110 0.73 -0.47 2.88
C TYR A 110 1.09 -1.82 2.25
N VAL A 111 0.23 -2.83 2.40
CA VAL A 111 0.45 -4.16 1.80
C VAL A 111 0.51 -4.04 0.28
N ALA A 112 -0.38 -3.25 -0.32
CA ALA A 112 -0.36 -2.94 -1.75
C ALA A 112 0.96 -2.27 -2.17
N PHE A 113 1.41 -1.26 -1.44
CA PHE A 113 2.70 -0.61 -1.69
C PHE A 113 3.89 -1.59 -1.67
N ILE A 114 3.99 -2.44 -0.64
CA ILE A 114 5.10 -3.40 -0.56
C ILE A 114 5.04 -4.42 -1.70
N LYS A 115 3.85 -4.88 -2.05
CA LYS A 115 3.66 -5.78 -3.20
C LYS A 115 4.14 -5.13 -4.50
N GLU A 116 3.69 -3.91 -4.80
CA GLU A 116 4.09 -3.20 -6.02
C GLU A 116 5.60 -2.92 -6.05
N LEU A 117 6.19 -2.57 -4.91
CA LEU A 117 7.64 -2.36 -4.82
C LEU A 117 8.42 -3.67 -5.04
N ASP A 118 7.93 -4.80 -4.53
CA ASP A 118 8.56 -6.10 -4.73
C ASP A 118 8.44 -6.58 -6.18
N GLU A 119 7.30 -6.34 -6.83
CA GLU A 119 7.05 -6.67 -8.24
C GLU A 119 8.02 -5.93 -9.19
N THR A 120 8.60 -4.80 -8.79
CA THR A 120 9.62 -4.10 -9.60
C THR A 120 10.83 -4.99 -9.92
N LYS A 121 11.15 -5.97 -9.07
CA LYS A 121 12.26 -6.92 -9.28
C LYS A 121 12.11 -7.76 -10.54
N GLN A 122 10.89 -7.92 -11.05
CA GLN A 122 10.60 -8.68 -12.27
C GLN A 122 11.12 -7.98 -13.53
N PHE A 123 11.42 -6.68 -13.48
CA PHE A 123 11.73 -5.86 -14.65
C PHE A 123 13.19 -5.37 -14.73
N ASP A 124 14.00 -5.58 -13.69
CA ASP A 124 15.34 -4.97 -13.55
C ASP A 124 16.45 -5.62 -14.40
N CYS A 125 16.18 -6.77 -15.03
CA CYS A 125 17.22 -7.64 -15.62
C CYS A 125 17.27 -7.72 -17.13
N GLY A 126 17.32 -6.55 -17.77
CA GLY A 126 18.00 -6.42 -19.07
C GLY A 126 17.15 -6.09 -20.29
N ASN A 127 15.82 -6.17 -20.23
CA ASN A 127 14.98 -5.93 -21.42
C ASN A 127 13.73 -5.05 -21.19
N ALA A 128 13.47 -4.59 -19.96
CA ALA A 128 12.19 -3.97 -19.61
C ALA A 128 12.34 -2.60 -18.93
N GLN A 129 13.28 -1.77 -19.40
CA GLN A 129 13.60 -0.50 -18.75
C GLN A 129 12.39 0.46 -18.66
N GLY A 130 11.46 0.39 -19.62
CA GLY A 130 10.16 1.09 -19.55
C GLY A 130 9.24 0.52 -18.46
N SER A 131 9.07 -0.79 -18.41
CA SER A 131 8.21 -1.48 -17.44
C SER A 131 8.70 -1.34 -15.99
N PHE A 132 10.02 -1.34 -15.77
CA PHE A 132 10.59 -1.08 -14.44
C PHE A 132 10.21 0.30 -13.93
N ARG A 133 10.34 1.33 -14.79
CA ARG A 133 9.99 2.70 -14.41
C ARG A 133 8.51 2.83 -14.10
N GLU A 134 7.66 2.21 -14.92
CA GLU A 134 6.22 2.20 -14.69
C GLU A 134 5.85 1.53 -13.36
N ALA A 135 6.36 0.32 -13.10
CA ALA A 135 6.14 -0.40 -11.84
C ALA A 135 6.66 0.41 -10.62
N LEU A 136 7.79 1.10 -10.77
CA LEU A 136 8.31 1.96 -9.72
C LEU A 136 7.40 3.17 -9.45
N GLU A 137 6.83 3.80 -10.49
CA GLU A 137 5.87 4.91 -10.31
C GLU A 137 4.55 4.44 -9.67
N GLN A 138 4.09 3.23 -10.00
CA GLN A 138 2.95 2.60 -9.31
C GLN A 138 3.25 2.48 -7.81
N SER A 139 4.40 1.87 -7.45
CA SER A 139 4.79 1.71 -6.05
C SER A 139 4.88 3.06 -5.30
N LYS A 140 5.34 4.13 -5.96
CA LYS A 140 5.37 5.47 -5.35
C LYS A 140 3.98 6.02 -5.09
N THR A 141 3.05 5.76 -6.00
CA THR A 141 1.65 6.16 -5.89
C THR A 141 0.98 5.44 -4.72
N ALA A 142 1.16 4.12 -4.60
CA ALA A 142 0.67 3.36 -3.44
C ALA A 142 1.29 3.84 -2.12
N LEU A 143 2.59 4.17 -2.11
CA LEU A 143 3.23 4.75 -0.91
C LEU A 143 2.64 6.11 -0.53
N ALA A 144 2.32 6.96 -1.51
CA ALA A 144 1.68 8.25 -1.25
C ALA A 144 0.32 8.04 -0.59
N LYS A 145 -0.48 7.13 -1.15
CA LYS A 145 -1.80 6.78 -0.60
C LYS A 145 -1.72 6.29 0.85
N PHE A 146 -0.81 5.36 1.16
CA PHE A 146 -0.58 4.92 2.55
C PHE A 146 -0.24 6.08 3.49
N ARG A 147 0.58 7.05 3.04
CA ARG A 147 0.96 8.20 3.86
C ARG A 147 -0.22 9.13 4.11
N ASP A 148 -1.06 9.34 3.11
CA ASP A 148 -2.26 10.16 3.21
C ASP A 148 -3.27 9.52 4.18
N ASP A 149 -3.46 8.20 4.11
CA ASP A 149 -4.30 7.47 5.07
C ASP A 149 -3.78 7.58 6.51
N VAL A 150 -2.48 7.40 6.71
CA VAL A 150 -1.87 7.58 8.03
C VAL A 150 -2.05 9.01 8.55
N LYS A 151 -1.99 10.01 7.67
CA LYS A 151 -2.25 11.42 8.01
C LYS A 151 -3.72 11.61 8.38
N ALA A 152 -4.65 11.09 7.58
CA ALA A 152 -6.08 11.14 7.83
C ALA A 152 -6.45 10.53 9.19
N VAL A 153 -5.87 9.39 9.54
CA VAL A 153 -6.05 8.77 10.87
C VAL A 153 -5.63 9.71 12.00
N ARG A 154 -4.48 10.38 11.87
CA ARG A 154 -4.00 11.33 12.90
C ARG A 154 -4.92 12.55 13.01
N GLU A 155 -5.39 13.05 11.87
CA GLU A 155 -6.30 14.19 11.81
C GLU A 155 -7.66 13.86 12.41
N PHE A 156 -8.21 12.68 12.11
CA PHE A 156 -9.45 12.19 12.72
C PHE A 156 -9.36 12.09 14.25
N ILE A 157 -8.27 11.50 14.77
CA ILE A 157 -8.03 11.45 16.21
C ILE A 157 -7.96 12.86 16.82
N LYS A 158 -7.30 13.79 16.14
CA LYS A 158 -7.07 15.15 16.65
C LYS A 158 -8.33 16.01 16.62
N ASN A 159 -9.06 15.97 15.51
CA ASN A 159 -10.10 16.94 15.16
C ASN A 159 -11.51 16.41 15.41
N THR A 160 -11.69 15.10 15.53
CA THR A 160 -12.99 14.47 15.84
C THR A 160 -12.93 13.88 17.24
N LEU A 161 -12.18 12.78 17.39
CA LEU A 161 -12.25 11.96 18.60
C LEU A 161 -11.84 12.70 19.89
N ARG A 162 -10.79 13.51 19.83
CA ARG A 162 -10.32 14.29 21.00
C ARG A 162 -11.36 15.32 21.46
N PRO A 163 -11.93 16.16 20.59
CA PRO A 163 -13.07 17.01 20.94
C PRO A 163 -14.24 16.24 21.56
N ASP A 164 -14.62 15.09 21.02
CA ASP A 164 -15.75 14.31 21.54
C ASP A 164 -15.50 13.79 22.96
N LEU A 165 -14.30 13.29 23.21
CA LEU A 165 -13.88 12.89 24.57
C LEU A 165 -13.86 14.06 25.54
N LYS A 166 -13.56 15.28 25.07
CA LYS A 166 -13.63 16.48 25.92
C LYS A 166 -15.07 16.85 26.22
N ALA A 167 -15.97 16.73 25.25
CA ALA A 167 -17.40 17.02 25.41
C ALA A 167 -18.06 16.15 26.48
N LEU A 168 -17.59 14.90 26.66
CA LEU A 168 -18.06 14.01 27.73
C LEU A 168 -17.94 14.64 29.13
N LYS A 169 -16.94 15.50 29.36
CA LYS A 169 -16.77 16.17 30.67
C LYS A 169 -17.97 17.05 31.05
N GLY A 170 -18.77 17.49 30.08
CA GLY A 170 -19.95 18.32 30.32
C GLY A 170 -21.19 17.54 30.79
N GLN A 171 -21.20 16.21 30.72
CA GLN A 171 -22.41 15.42 31.00
C GLN A 171 -22.75 15.25 32.49
N ASN A 172 -21.78 15.44 33.41
CA ASN A 172 -21.94 15.31 34.87
C ASN A 172 -22.90 14.18 35.36
N PRO A 173 -22.71 12.92 34.94
CA PRO A 173 -23.61 11.82 35.33
C PRO A 173 -23.54 11.43 36.81
N GLY A 174 -22.57 11.97 37.57
CA GLY A 174 -22.35 11.68 39.00
C GLY A 174 -22.90 12.72 39.99
N SER A 175 -23.53 13.82 39.54
CA SER A 175 -24.06 14.85 40.45
C SER A 175 -25.48 14.56 40.98
N THR A 176 -26.03 13.38 40.71
CA THR A 176 -27.40 13.00 41.09
C THR A 176 -27.51 12.18 42.38
N THR A 177 -26.53 12.25 43.29
CA THR A 177 -26.67 11.66 44.63
C THR A 177 -26.11 12.57 45.70
N THR A 178 -26.92 13.45 46.28
CA THR A 178 -27.32 13.41 47.70
C THR A 178 -28.41 14.47 47.94
N GLU A 179 -29.65 14.02 48.12
CA GLU A 179 -30.65 14.65 48.99
C GLU A 179 -30.76 13.76 50.23
#